data_AF-A0AAV6XT50-F1
#
_entry.id   AF-A0AAV6XT50-F1
#
_cell.length_a   1.000
_cell.length_b   1.000
_cell.length_c   1.000
_cell.angle_alpha   90.00
_cell.angle_beta   90.00
_cell.angle_gamma   90.00
#
_symmetry.space_group_name_H-M   'P 1'
#
loop_
_entity.id
_entity.type
_entity.pdbx_description
1 polymer ?
#
loop_
_entity_poly.entity_id
_entity_poly.type
_entity_poly.pdbx_seq_one_letter_code
_entity_poly.pdbx_strand_id
1 'polypeptide(L)'
;MVMKPAEIPSFLLFLFTAIIVLYAFSSRFCIAQVNSSSSNSCATYGRCGYYGSCNSLNSPICTCLRGFDPRNKQEWDTGNWTSGCVRRVPLNCESNNGSTTRVDGFLKLQMMKISVYSDRWSGPEGECEGRCLRNCSCMAYGYDVGIGCMFWSGSLIDVQNFPSSSGSDLYIRRLLLLVPNATSLGFVRIYDKKKAGDGYHITYVPFCPMFVK
;
A
#
# COMPACT_ATOMS: atom_id res chain seq x y z
N MET A 1 32.27 71.59 4.82
CA MET A 1 30.97 70.90 4.72
C MET A 1 31.22 69.41 4.57
N VAL A 2 31.05 68.63 5.65
CA VAL A 2 30.68 67.20 5.55
C VAL A 2 29.74 66.95 6.73
N MET A 3 28.53 66.52 6.39
CA MET A 3 27.35 66.46 7.25
C MET A 3 27.48 65.32 8.27
N LYS A 4 27.06 65.58 9.52
CA LYS A 4 26.89 64.58 10.57
C LYS A 4 25.74 63.62 10.20
N PRO A 5 25.82 62.32 10.56
CA PRO A 5 24.75 61.37 10.32
C PRO A 5 23.48 61.75 11.12
N ALA A 6 22.34 61.69 10.44
CA ALA A 6 21.03 61.94 11.01
C ALA A 6 20.59 60.75 11.90
N GLU A 7 20.25 61.03 13.15
CA GLU A 7 19.63 60.08 14.06
C GLU A 7 18.15 59.87 13.65
N ILE A 8 17.76 58.61 13.46
CA ILE A 8 16.38 58.24 13.09
C ILE A 8 15.55 58.14 14.38
N PRO A 9 14.43 58.86 14.52
CA PRO A 9 13.62 58.85 15.73
C PRO A 9 12.98 57.47 15.96
N SER A 10 12.97 57.03 17.23
CA SER A 10 12.57 55.69 17.68
C SER A 10 11.16 55.25 17.22
N PHE A 11 10.26 56.18 16.91
CA PHE A 11 8.92 55.90 16.36
C PHE A 11 8.96 55.25 14.97
N LEU A 12 9.95 55.58 14.13
CA LEU A 12 10.15 54.91 12.84
C LEU A 12 10.60 53.46 13.04
N LEU A 13 11.41 53.17 14.06
CA LEU A 13 11.79 51.79 14.41
C LEU A 13 10.58 50.94 14.82
N PHE A 14 9.61 51.52 15.53
CA PHE A 14 8.37 50.80 15.90
C PHE A 14 7.45 50.53 14.70
N LEU A 15 7.43 51.42 13.71
CA LEU A 15 6.71 51.16 12.45
C LEU A 15 7.44 50.09 11.61
N PHE A 16 8.77 50.10 11.58
CA PHE A 16 9.54 49.03 10.92
C PHE A 16 9.36 47.66 11.60
N THR A 17 9.32 47.59 12.92
CA THR A 17 9.04 46.32 13.62
C THR A 17 7.58 45.87 13.46
N ALA A 18 6.61 46.78 13.49
CA ALA A 18 5.20 46.46 13.24
C ALA A 18 4.94 46.01 11.79
N ILE A 19 5.61 46.63 10.81
CA ILE A 19 5.55 46.22 9.40
C ILE A 19 6.19 44.83 9.21
N ILE A 20 7.32 44.53 9.86
CA ILE A 20 7.92 43.18 9.83
C ILE A 20 6.97 42.12 10.43
N VAL A 21 6.26 42.45 11.51
CA VAL A 21 5.26 41.54 12.12
C VAL A 21 4.04 41.34 11.21
N LEU A 22 3.60 42.37 10.47
CA LEU A 22 2.51 42.25 9.50
C LEU A 22 2.93 41.44 8.25
N TYR A 23 4.16 41.58 7.77
CA TYR A 23 4.70 40.73 6.69
C TYR A 23 4.92 39.27 7.15
N ALA A 24 5.14 39.03 8.44
CA ALA A 24 5.17 37.67 9.02
C ALA A 24 3.77 37.03 9.15
N PHE A 25 2.68 37.81 9.09
CA PHE A 25 1.30 37.32 9.19
C PHE A 25 0.56 37.22 7.84
N SER A 26 1.19 37.56 6.71
CA SER A 26 0.55 37.58 5.39
C SER A 26 1.30 36.78 4.30
N SER A 27 1.83 35.61 4.66
CA SER A 27 2.26 34.64 3.66
C SER A 27 1.59 33.31 3.95
N ARG A 28 0.84 32.80 2.96
CA ARG A 28 0.40 31.41 2.82
C ARG A 28 1.58 30.43 2.68
N PHE A 29 2.58 30.55 3.53
CA PHE A 29 3.50 29.48 3.82
C PHE A 29 2.79 28.59 4.84
N CYS A 30 2.10 27.56 4.35
CA CYS A 30 2.19 26.30 5.08
C CYS A 30 3.68 25.98 5.10
N ILE A 31 4.39 26.40 6.15
CA ILE A 31 5.59 25.70 6.55
C ILE A 31 5.07 24.31 6.85
N ALA A 32 5.15 23.42 5.85
CA ALA A 32 5.14 22.00 6.09
C ALA A 32 6.14 21.85 7.23
N GLN A 33 5.65 21.49 8.41
CA GLN A 33 6.51 21.07 9.48
C GLN A 33 7.39 19.99 8.83
N VAL A 34 8.65 20.32 8.54
CA VAL A 34 9.66 19.29 8.35
C VAL A 34 9.78 18.73 9.74
N ASN A 35 8.89 17.78 10.04
CA ASN A 35 8.97 17.00 11.25
C ASN A 35 10.38 16.43 11.22
N SER A 36 11.19 16.93 12.15
CA SER A 36 12.47 16.38 12.56
C SER A 36 12.35 14.88 12.61
N SER A 37 12.75 14.19 11.53
CA SER A 37 12.66 12.74 11.33
C SER A 37 11.67 12.10 12.32
N SER A 38 10.36 12.38 12.16
CA SER A 38 9.37 11.83 13.08
C SER A 38 9.69 10.36 13.17
N SER A 39 10.03 9.84 14.36
CA SER A 39 10.48 8.47 14.53
C SER A 39 9.58 7.59 13.66
N ASN A 40 10.08 7.09 12.53
CA ASN A 40 9.21 6.46 11.56
C ASN A 40 8.76 5.18 12.24
N SER A 41 7.54 5.18 12.78
CA SER A 41 7.02 4.09 13.61
C SER A 41 6.91 2.79 12.80
N CYS A 42 6.98 2.91 11.47
CA CYS A 42 7.06 1.82 10.51
C CYS A 42 8.49 1.36 10.16
N ALA A 43 9.54 2.00 10.70
CA ALA A 43 10.93 1.60 10.45
C ALA A 43 11.28 0.26 11.12
N THR A 44 10.57 -0.10 12.19
CA THR A 44 10.73 -1.41 12.83
C THR A 44 10.22 -2.50 11.92
N TYR A 45 11.10 -3.45 11.58
CA TYR A 45 10.75 -4.59 10.73
C TYR A 45 9.54 -5.36 11.28
N GLY A 46 8.54 -5.58 10.43
CA GLY A 46 7.37 -6.38 10.81
C GLY A 46 6.44 -5.69 11.81
N ARG A 47 6.47 -4.35 11.93
CA ARG A 47 5.65 -3.57 12.87
C ARG A 47 4.16 -3.94 12.88
N CYS A 48 3.60 -4.23 11.71
CA CYS A 48 2.17 -4.56 11.54
C CYS A 48 1.89 -6.06 11.39
N GLY A 49 2.88 -6.91 11.63
CA GLY A 49 2.76 -8.36 11.45
C GLY A 49 2.57 -8.79 9.99
N TYR A 50 2.21 -10.05 9.80
CA TYR A 50 1.98 -10.62 8.47
C TYR A 50 0.77 -10.01 7.78
N TYR A 51 0.87 -9.71 6.50
CA TYR A 51 -0.19 -9.12 5.67
C TYR A 51 -0.79 -7.81 6.23
N GLY A 52 -0.11 -7.17 7.18
CA GLY A 52 -0.39 -5.82 7.65
C GLY A 52 0.50 -4.81 6.94
N SER A 53 -0.08 -3.67 6.58
CA SER A 53 0.61 -2.53 6.00
C SER A 53 0.76 -1.42 7.03
N CYS A 54 1.98 -0.89 7.15
CA CYS A 54 2.27 0.27 7.98
C CYS A 54 2.17 1.57 7.18
N ASN A 55 1.55 2.60 7.76
CA ASN A 55 1.55 3.96 7.26
C ASN A 55 1.66 4.90 8.48
N SER A 56 2.77 5.63 8.58
CA SER A 56 3.05 6.52 9.71
C SER A 56 2.15 7.76 9.75
N LEU A 57 1.44 8.07 8.67
CA LEU A 57 0.47 9.17 8.61
C LEU A 57 -0.94 8.75 9.03
N ASN A 58 -1.21 7.44 9.17
CA ASN A 58 -2.52 6.94 9.54
C ASN A 58 -2.66 6.76 11.06
N SER A 59 -3.89 6.86 11.57
CA SER A 59 -4.25 6.45 12.92
C SER A 59 -5.46 5.52 12.86
N PRO A 60 -5.31 4.21 13.16
CA PRO A 60 -4.08 3.51 13.58
C PRO A 60 -3.04 3.39 12.44
N ILE A 61 -1.76 3.30 12.80
CA ILE A 61 -0.64 3.20 11.83
C ILE A 61 -0.64 1.89 11.03
N CYS A 62 -1.30 0.84 11.55
CA CYS A 62 -1.34 -0.48 10.93
C CYS A 62 -2.75 -0.79 10.41
N THR A 63 -2.80 -1.27 9.17
CA THR A 63 -4.04 -1.70 8.52
C THR A 63 -3.81 -3.03 7.80
N CYS A 64 -4.80 -3.93 7.81
CA CYS A 64 -4.69 -5.15 7.00
C CYS A 64 -4.74 -4.81 5.51
N LEU A 65 -3.97 -5.54 4.70
CA LEU A 65 -4.08 -5.45 3.25
C LEU A 65 -5.51 -5.78 2.80
N ARG A 66 -5.94 -5.19 1.68
CA ARG A 66 -7.28 -5.46 1.13
C ARG A 66 -7.43 -6.96 0.86
N GLY A 67 -8.53 -7.54 1.35
CA GLY A 67 -8.80 -8.99 1.29
C GLY A 67 -8.36 -9.77 2.54
N PHE A 68 -7.85 -9.08 3.56
CA PHE A 68 -7.40 -9.67 4.83
C PHE A 68 -8.12 -9.03 6.02
N ASP A 69 -8.23 -9.78 7.11
CA ASP A 69 -8.74 -9.32 8.40
C ASP A 69 -7.74 -9.60 9.52
N PRO A 70 -7.79 -8.85 10.65
CA PRO A 70 -6.94 -9.12 11.80
C PRO A 70 -7.11 -10.55 12.27
N ARG A 71 -5.99 -11.25 12.52
CA ARG A 71 -6.04 -12.62 13.08
C ARG A 71 -6.70 -12.62 14.46
N ASN A 72 -6.34 -11.65 15.29
CA ASN A 72 -6.95 -11.40 16.59
C ASN A 72 -7.46 -9.96 16.64
N LYS A 73 -8.78 -9.78 16.62
CA LYS A 73 -9.41 -8.46 16.63
C LYS A 73 -9.17 -7.71 17.94
N GLN A 74 -9.16 -8.40 19.08
CA GLN A 74 -8.98 -7.78 20.39
C GLN A 74 -7.57 -7.20 20.54
N GLU A 75 -6.54 -7.93 20.09
CA GLU A 75 -5.18 -7.42 20.02
C GLU A 75 -5.08 -6.23 19.06
N TRP A 76 -5.69 -6.35 17.88
CA TRP A 76 -5.65 -5.30 16.86
C TRP A 76 -6.26 -3.97 17.33
N ASP A 77 -7.41 -4.05 18.00
CA ASP A 77 -8.16 -2.89 18.51
C ASP A 77 -7.45 -2.23 19.71
N THR A 78 -6.55 -2.95 20.40
CA THR A 78 -5.71 -2.42 21.49
C THR A 78 -4.32 -1.95 21.03
N GLY A 79 -4.04 -2.02 19.73
CA GLY A 79 -2.76 -1.57 19.14
C GLY A 79 -1.66 -2.63 19.16
N ASN A 80 -1.99 -3.89 19.45
CA ASN A 80 -1.08 -5.01 19.28
C ASN A 80 -1.32 -5.67 17.91
N TRP A 81 -0.42 -5.43 16.95
CA TRP A 81 -0.53 -5.95 15.58
C TRP A 81 0.35 -7.17 15.30
N THR A 82 0.99 -7.74 16.33
CA THR A 82 1.98 -8.83 16.19
C THR A 82 1.41 -10.08 15.54
N SER A 83 0.15 -10.43 15.86
CA SER A 83 -0.57 -11.54 15.25
C SER A 83 -0.86 -11.36 13.74
N GLY A 84 -0.72 -10.13 13.22
CA GLY A 84 -0.93 -9.80 11.82
C GLY A 84 -2.36 -10.03 11.35
N CYS A 85 -2.49 -10.23 10.04
CA CYS A 85 -3.74 -10.43 9.34
C CYS A 85 -3.79 -11.82 8.68
N VAL A 86 -5.00 -12.30 8.43
CA VAL A 86 -5.29 -13.55 7.73
C VAL A 86 -6.19 -13.28 6.53
N ARG A 87 -6.04 -14.09 5.49
CA ARG A 87 -6.87 -13.99 4.28
C ARG A 87 -8.33 -14.24 4.65
N ARG A 88 -9.23 -13.42 4.09
CA ARG A 88 -10.68 -13.62 4.27
C ARG A 88 -11.22 -14.83 3.51
N VAL A 89 -10.61 -15.12 2.37
CA VAL A 89 -11.03 -16.18 1.46
C VAL A 89 -9.78 -16.99 1.08
N PRO A 90 -9.82 -18.32 1.23
CA PRO A 90 -8.69 -19.18 0.85
C PRO A 90 -8.48 -19.17 -0.66
N LEU A 91 -7.23 -19.36 -1.07
CA LEU A 91 -6.84 -19.45 -2.48
C LEU A 91 -7.33 -20.75 -3.11
N ASN A 92 -7.36 -20.80 -4.44
CA ASN A 92 -7.68 -22.04 -5.14
C ASN A 92 -6.57 -23.09 -4.93
N CYS A 93 -5.30 -22.66 -4.91
CA CYS A 93 -4.17 -23.53 -4.56
C CYS A 93 -4.25 -24.15 -3.15
N GLU A 94 -5.05 -23.58 -2.25
CA GLU A 94 -5.26 -24.11 -0.89
C GLU A 94 -6.48 -25.06 -0.84
N SER A 95 -7.23 -25.18 -1.93
CA SER A 95 -8.41 -26.04 -2.05
C SER A 95 -8.03 -27.40 -2.64
N ASN A 96 -8.24 -28.48 -1.89
CA ASN A 96 -8.06 -29.85 -2.38
C ASN A 96 -9.05 -30.26 -3.49
N ASN A 97 -10.11 -29.47 -3.69
CA ASN A 97 -11.09 -29.66 -4.75
C ASN A 97 -10.77 -28.66 -5.88
N GLY A 98 -10.12 -29.13 -6.93
CA GLY A 98 -9.80 -28.36 -8.15
C GLY A 98 -11.06 -27.94 -8.90
N SER A 99 -11.77 -26.96 -8.36
CA SER A 99 -13.02 -26.44 -8.92
C SER A 99 -12.73 -25.55 -10.12
N THR A 100 -13.30 -25.89 -11.29
CA THR A 100 -13.17 -25.12 -12.53
C THR A 100 -13.74 -23.70 -12.46
N THR A 101 -14.50 -23.39 -11.41
CA THR A 101 -15.10 -22.09 -11.14
C THR A 101 -14.23 -21.17 -10.29
N ARG A 102 -13.08 -21.65 -9.79
CA ARG A 102 -12.19 -20.91 -8.89
C ARG A 102 -10.83 -20.78 -9.54
N VAL A 103 -10.36 -19.55 -9.68
CA VAL A 103 -9.01 -19.27 -10.18
C VAL A 103 -8.34 -18.28 -9.25
N ASP A 104 -7.01 -18.33 -9.16
CA ASP A 104 -6.27 -17.28 -8.48
C ASP A 104 -5.98 -16.15 -9.47
N GLY A 105 -5.80 -14.95 -8.94
CA GLY A 105 -5.27 -13.81 -9.66
C GLY A 105 -4.58 -12.87 -8.70
N PHE A 106 -4.41 -11.59 -9.08
CA PHE A 106 -3.67 -10.64 -8.28
C PHE A 106 -4.41 -9.33 -8.06
N LEU A 107 -4.13 -8.72 -6.92
CA LEU A 107 -4.47 -7.34 -6.62
C LEU A 107 -3.20 -6.50 -6.65
N LYS A 108 -3.21 -5.44 -7.46
CA LYS A 108 -2.14 -4.44 -7.49
C LYS A 108 -2.21 -3.54 -6.25
N LEU A 109 -1.11 -3.47 -5.52
CA LEU A 109 -0.86 -2.59 -4.38
C LEU A 109 0.24 -1.60 -4.79
N GLN A 110 -0.11 -0.33 -4.88
CA GLN A 110 0.83 0.71 -5.34
C GLN A 110 1.64 1.28 -4.19
N MET A 111 2.83 1.80 -4.52
CA MET A 111 3.68 2.56 -3.62
C MET A 111 4.06 1.78 -2.34
N MET A 112 4.36 0.50 -2.50
CA MET A 112 4.73 -0.37 -1.39
C MET A 112 6.26 -0.41 -1.22
N LYS A 113 6.70 -0.45 0.04
CA LYS A 113 8.02 -0.99 0.38
C LYS A 113 8.02 -2.45 0.04
N ILE A 114 8.92 -2.82 -0.86
CA ILE A 114 9.12 -4.21 -1.24
C ILE A 114 10.17 -4.84 -0.33
N SER A 115 9.86 -6.01 0.24
CA SER A 115 10.80 -6.77 1.08
C SER A 115 11.98 -7.27 0.26
N VAL A 116 13.19 -7.21 0.84
CA VAL A 116 14.44 -7.58 0.17
C VAL A 116 14.52 -9.08 -0.13
N TYR A 117 13.83 -9.91 0.67
CA TYR A 117 13.82 -11.36 0.54
C TYR A 117 12.79 -11.80 -0.52
N SER A 118 13.24 -11.89 -1.77
CA SER A 118 12.44 -12.35 -2.90
C SER A 118 13.26 -13.28 -3.80
N ASP A 119 12.57 -14.27 -4.38
CA ASP A 119 13.13 -15.08 -5.46
C ASP A 119 13.13 -14.24 -6.74
N ARG A 120 14.28 -14.15 -7.42
CA ARG A 120 14.44 -13.28 -8.59
C ARG A 120 14.52 -14.08 -9.87
N TRP A 121 13.99 -13.50 -10.93
CA TRP A 121 14.11 -14.04 -12.27
C TRP A 121 14.14 -12.93 -13.32
N SER A 122 15.17 -12.93 -14.16
CA SER A 122 15.40 -11.94 -15.22
C SER A 122 14.54 -12.20 -16.47
N GLY A 123 13.22 -12.39 -16.27
CA GLY A 123 12.23 -12.51 -17.34
C GLY A 123 11.50 -11.19 -17.63
N PRO A 124 10.71 -11.15 -18.71
CA PRO A 124 9.90 -9.98 -19.05
C PRO A 124 8.75 -9.79 -18.05
N GLU A 125 8.32 -8.54 -17.85
CA GLU A 125 7.23 -8.16 -16.92
C GLU A 125 5.97 -9.01 -17.09
N GLY A 126 5.56 -9.22 -18.35
CA GLY A 126 4.34 -9.95 -18.69
C GLY A 126 4.33 -11.43 -18.29
N GLU A 127 5.49 -12.01 -17.97
CA GLU A 127 5.59 -13.42 -17.57
C GLU A 127 5.61 -13.63 -16.05
N CYS A 128 5.80 -12.56 -15.26
CA CYS A 128 5.86 -12.70 -13.80
C CYS A 128 4.54 -13.25 -13.23
N GLU A 129 3.40 -12.75 -13.71
CA GLU A 129 2.08 -13.19 -13.23
C GLU A 129 1.86 -14.68 -13.47
N GLY A 130 2.05 -15.14 -14.71
CA GLY A 130 1.87 -16.53 -15.08
C GLY A 130 2.80 -17.48 -14.33
N ARG A 131 4.06 -17.06 -14.10
CA ARG A 131 5.02 -17.85 -13.33
C ARG A 131 4.63 -17.97 -11.87
N CYS A 132 4.14 -16.88 -11.26
CA CYS A 132 3.65 -16.90 -9.89
C CYS A 132 2.38 -17.77 -9.76
N LEU A 133 1.45 -17.71 -10.71
CA LEU A 133 0.23 -18.56 -10.68
C LEU A 133 0.55 -20.05 -10.68
N ARG A 134 1.56 -20.48 -11.45
CA ARG A 134 2.00 -21.88 -11.54
C ARG A 134 2.67 -22.41 -10.27
N ASN A 135 3.15 -21.53 -9.40
CA ASN A 135 3.74 -21.89 -8.12
C ASN A 135 2.77 -21.58 -6.98
N CYS A 136 2.13 -22.59 -6.39
CA CYS A 136 1.18 -22.38 -5.29
C CYS A 136 1.81 -21.77 -4.02
N SER A 137 3.13 -21.84 -3.86
CA SER A 137 3.83 -21.15 -2.76
C SER A 137 4.02 -19.65 -3.02
N CYS A 138 3.91 -19.19 -4.27
CA CYS A 138 4.02 -17.80 -4.63
C CYS A 138 2.78 -17.02 -4.18
N MET A 139 2.97 -16.10 -3.25
CA MET A 139 1.90 -15.31 -2.62
C MET A 139 1.84 -13.87 -3.13
N ALA A 140 2.92 -13.37 -3.73
CA ALA A 140 2.95 -12.10 -4.43
C ALA A 140 4.10 -12.06 -5.44
N TYR A 141 4.01 -11.15 -6.40
CA TYR A 141 5.10 -10.80 -7.29
C TYR A 141 5.24 -9.28 -7.46
N GLY A 142 6.38 -8.87 -7.98
CA GLY A 142 6.70 -7.49 -8.34
C GLY A 142 7.61 -7.52 -9.56
N TYR A 143 7.74 -6.37 -10.20
CA TYR A 143 8.64 -6.21 -11.33
C TYR A 143 9.38 -4.89 -11.20
N ASP A 144 10.66 -4.94 -11.52
CA ASP A 144 11.52 -3.77 -11.65
C ASP A 144 12.35 -3.91 -12.93
N VAL A 145 12.58 -2.81 -13.65
CA VAL A 145 13.26 -2.84 -14.95
C VAL A 145 14.72 -3.30 -14.84
N GLY A 146 15.39 -3.02 -13.71
CA GLY A 146 16.78 -3.42 -13.47
C GLY A 146 16.93 -4.81 -12.86
N ILE A 147 15.93 -5.30 -12.13
CA ILE A 147 15.99 -6.58 -11.41
C ILE A 147 15.26 -7.71 -12.17
N GLY A 148 14.18 -7.40 -12.86
CA GLY A 148 13.23 -8.37 -13.42
C GLY A 148 12.11 -8.74 -12.45
N CYS A 149 11.57 -9.96 -12.60
CA CYS A 149 10.54 -10.47 -11.71
C CYS A 149 11.08 -10.77 -10.32
N MET A 150 10.33 -10.38 -9.29
CA MET A 150 10.55 -10.73 -7.89
C MET A 150 9.33 -11.49 -7.37
N PHE A 151 9.55 -12.60 -6.67
CA PHE A 151 8.49 -13.44 -6.12
C PHE A 151 8.64 -13.59 -4.60
N TRP A 152 7.54 -13.51 -3.88
CA TRP A 152 7.48 -13.80 -2.45
C TRP A 152 6.79 -15.12 -2.20
N SER A 153 7.58 -16.09 -1.72
CA SER A 153 7.11 -17.38 -1.29
C SER A 153 6.67 -17.31 0.18
N GLY A 154 5.42 -17.70 0.48
CA GLY A 154 4.89 -17.67 1.86
C GLY A 154 4.31 -16.32 2.31
N SER A 155 4.24 -16.11 3.64
CA SER A 155 3.55 -14.95 4.22
C SER A 155 4.33 -13.65 4.05
N LEU A 156 3.64 -12.60 3.57
CA LEU A 156 4.22 -11.27 3.43
C LEU A 156 4.33 -10.60 4.80
N ILE A 157 5.47 -9.98 5.09
CA ILE A 157 5.72 -9.20 6.29
C ILE A 157 6.54 -7.95 5.91
N ASP A 158 6.49 -6.94 6.77
CA ASP A 158 7.21 -5.66 6.59
C ASP A 158 6.73 -4.84 5.37
N VAL A 159 5.43 -4.92 5.09
CA VAL A 159 4.81 -4.09 4.05
C VAL A 159 4.56 -2.68 4.61
N GLN A 160 5.01 -1.68 3.87
CA GLN A 160 4.80 -0.27 4.22
C GLN A 160 4.25 0.46 3.01
N ASN A 161 3.23 1.29 3.22
CA ASN A 161 2.73 2.19 2.22
C ASN A 161 3.52 3.49 2.31
N PHE A 162 4.18 3.89 1.22
CA PHE A 162 4.86 5.18 1.12
C PHE A 162 3.92 6.20 0.46
N PRO A 163 3.33 7.14 1.23
CA PRO A 163 2.47 8.17 0.67
C PRO A 163 3.22 9.13 -0.28
N SER A 164 4.55 9.15 -0.22
CA SER A 164 5.43 10.00 -1.02
C SER A 164 6.21 9.19 -2.07
N SER A 165 5.52 8.78 -3.15
CA SER A 165 6.01 8.43 -4.51
C SER A 165 7.29 7.58 -4.70
N SER A 166 7.83 6.95 -3.65
CA SER A 166 9.10 6.20 -3.68
C SER A 166 8.93 4.70 -3.51
N GLY A 167 7.68 4.21 -3.50
CA GLY A 167 7.38 2.79 -3.43
C GLY A 167 7.22 2.15 -4.80
N SER A 168 7.30 0.83 -4.83
CA SER A 168 7.12 0.01 -6.03
C SER A 168 5.77 -0.69 -6.01
N ASP A 169 5.31 -1.15 -7.16
CA ASP A 169 4.07 -1.92 -7.27
C ASP A 169 4.29 -3.37 -6.80
N LEU A 170 3.39 -3.83 -5.93
CA LEU A 170 3.35 -5.21 -5.44
C LEU A 170 2.02 -5.85 -5.84
N TYR A 171 2.06 -7.04 -6.42
CA TYR A 171 0.88 -7.77 -6.86
C TYR A 171 0.63 -8.93 -5.91
N ILE A 172 -0.38 -8.81 -5.04
CA ILE A 172 -0.69 -9.83 -4.03
C ILE A 172 -1.73 -10.84 -4.56
N ARG A 173 -1.44 -12.13 -4.39
CA ARG A 173 -2.31 -13.22 -4.85
C ARG A 173 -3.63 -13.22 -4.10
N ARG A 174 -4.74 -13.43 -4.81
CA ARG A 174 -6.10 -13.50 -4.29
C ARG A 174 -6.92 -14.53 -5.04
N LEU A 175 -8.01 -14.98 -4.42
CA LEU A 175 -9.01 -15.79 -5.11
C LEU A 175 -9.90 -14.92 -6.01
N LEU A 176 -10.23 -15.47 -7.17
CA LEU A 176 -11.21 -15.02 -8.14
C LEU A 176 -12.23 -16.13 -8.41
N LEU A 177 -13.51 -15.77 -8.56
CA LEU A 177 -14.58 -16.72 -8.90
C LEU A 177 -15.09 -16.45 -10.31
N LEU A 178 -15.04 -17.49 -11.15
CA LEU A 178 -15.61 -17.50 -12.49
C LEU A 178 -17.11 -17.80 -12.37
N VAL A 179 -17.95 -16.88 -12.86
CA VAL A 179 -19.40 -17.08 -12.93
C VAL A 179 -19.75 -17.36 -14.39
N PRO A 180 -20.05 -18.62 -14.76
CA PRO A 180 -20.23 -19.00 -16.16
C PRO A 180 -21.51 -18.46 -16.83
N ASN A 181 -22.36 -17.70 -16.12
CA ASN A 181 -23.69 -17.34 -16.61
C ASN A 181 -24.11 -15.89 -16.33
N ALA A 182 -23.20 -14.93 -16.57
CA ALA A 182 -23.58 -13.55 -16.80
C ALA A 182 -23.62 -13.33 -18.32
N THR A 183 -24.81 -13.06 -18.84
CA THR A 183 -25.09 -12.80 -20.26
C THR A 183 -23.96 -12.04 -20.98
N SER A 184 -23.32 -12.75 -21.92
CA SER A 184 -22.44 -12.29 -23.02
C SER A 184 -21.21 -11.42 -22.72
N LEU A 185 -20.77 -11.25 -21.47
CA LEU A 185 -19.52 -10.54 -21.18
C LEU A 185 -18.73 -11.32 -20.12
N GLY A 186 -17.57 -11.85 -20.51
CA GLY A 186 -16.67 -12.64 -19.66
C GLY A 186 -16.13 -11.81 -18.49
N PHE A 187 -16.92 -11.68 -17.43
CA PHE A 187 -16.56 -10.98 -16.22
C PHE A 187 -16.23 -11.94 -15.08
N VAL A 188 -15.17 -11.61 -14.33
CA VAL A 188 -14.76 -12.35 -13.13
C VAL A 188 -15.34 -11.72 -11.87
N ARG A 189 -16.03 -12.56 -11.08
CA ARG A 189 -16.39 -12.40 -9.66
C ARG A 189 -15.20 -12.11 -8.76
N ILE A 190 -14.90 -10.85 -8.43
CA ILE A 190 -14.05 -10.56 -7.28
C ILE A 190 -14.88 -10.64 -6.00
N TYR A 191 -14.57 -11.60 -5.13
CA TYR A 191 -15.20 -11.72 -3.82
C TYR A 191 -14.30 -11.13 -2.73
N ASP A 192 -14.58 -9.88 -2.37
CA ASP A 192 -14.13 -9.32 -1.09
C ASP A 192 -15.27 -9.53 -0.07
N LYS A 193 -15.19 -10.56 0.78
CA LYS A 193 -16.03 -10.56 1.99
C LYS A 193 -15.69 -9.29 2.76
N LYS A 194 -16.66 -8.43 3.06
CA LYS A 194 -16.49 -7.36 4.06
C LYS A 194 -16.85 -7.90 5.45
N LYS A 195 -16.49 -7.15 6.49
CA LYS A 195 -16.86 -7.43 7.89
C LYS A 195 -18.37 -7.73 8.00
N ALA A 196 -18.75 -8.59 8.94
CA ALA A 196 -20.15 -8.88 9.23
C ALA A 196 -20.93 -7.57 9.45
N GLY A 197 -21.86 -7.24 8.54
CA GLY A 197 -22.67 -6.02 8.57
C GLY A 197 -22.68 -5.21 7.26
N ASP A 198 -21.64 -5.30 6.43
CA ASP A 198 -21.57 -4.57 5.16
C ASP A 198 -21.70 -5.53 3.96
N GLY A 199 -22.64 -5.25 3.04
CA GLY A 199 -22.86 -6.05 1.84
C GLY A 199 -21.60 -6.28 0.98
N TYR A 200 -21.66 -7.31 0.12
CA TYR A 200 -20.57 -7.68 -0.79
C TYR A 200 -20.30 -6.57 -1.82
N HIS A 201 -19.04 -6.13 -1.96
CA HIS A 201 -18.64 -5.24 -3.05
C HIS A 201 -18.16 -6.08 -4.23
N ILE A 202 -18.96 -6.16 -5.29
CA ILE A 202 -18.64 -6.91 -6.51
C ILE A 202 -17.90 -5.96 -7.45
N THR A 203 -16.63 -6.25 -7.72
CA THR A 203 -15.87 -5.54 -8.76
C THR A 203 -15.79 -6.43 -9.99
N TYR A 204 -16.26 -5.93 -11.13
CA TYR A 204 -16.17 -6.61 -12.42
C TYR A 204 -14.84 -6.23 -13.08
N VAL A 205 -14.02 -7.23 -13.44
CA VAL A 205 -12.80 -7.02 -14.23
C VAL A 205 -13.02 -7.62 -15.60
N PRO A 206 -12.76 -6.88 -16.70
CA PRO A 206 -12.82 -7.45 -18.04
C PRO A 206 -11.76 -8.54 -18.19
N PHE A 207 -12.17 -9.74 -18.58
CA PHE A 207 -11.24 -10.80 -18.92
C PHE A 207 -10.60 -10.49 -20.27
N CYS A 208 -9.29 -10.27 -20.30
CA CYS A 208 -8.54 -10.25 -21.55
C CYS A 208 -8.23 -11.71 -21.90
N PRO A 209 -8.80 -12.29 -22.97
CA PRO A 209 -8.44 -13.65 -23.37
C PRO A 209 -6.99 -13.60 -23.86
N MET A 210 -6.03 -13.99 -23.01
CA MET A 210 -4.73 -14.39 -23.53
C MET A 210 -4.97 -15.58 -24.45
N PHE A 211 -4.63 -15.38 -25.71
CA PHE A 211 -4.64 -16.39 -26.76
C PHE A 211 -3.98 -17.67 -26.25
N VAL A 212 -4.80 -18.70 -26.03
CA VAL A 212 -4.33 -20.08 -26.09
C VAL A 212 -4.12 -20.34 -27.58
N LYS A 213 -2.87 -20.47 -27.99
CA LYS A 213 -2.49 -20.98 -29.30
C LYS A 213 -1.60 -22.20 -29.09
#